data_AF-A0A7C5H712-F1
#
_entry.id   AF-A0A7C5H712-F1
#
_cell.length_a   1.000
_cell.length_b   1.000
_cell.length_c   1.000
_cell.angle_alpha   90.00
_cell.angle_beta   90.00
_cell.angle_gamma   90.00
#
_symmetry.space_group_name_H-M   'P 1'
#
loop_
_entity.id
_entity.type
_entity.pdbx_description
1 polymer ?
#
loop_
_entity_poly.entity_id
_entity_poly.type
_entity_poly.pdbx_seq_one_letter_code
_entity_poly.pdbx_strand_id
1 'polypeptide(L)'
;MLDQTIRKLGRNADEALKRATQLLSRAEELEIERAIRTLQVIKGKTYAKALLKENGKVLNEFSFDIGISLMLKKGRITQAELDLWYEEAEKKRFEGHIFQPLPDKADAWALFQHIRNKLSPLSFAAQDLIDLHQKLMLPPSTSKITRKAAKTALELGMWNLLNKEQREEVILALDWNELPRPQKLEFFSWLPEATKAKILALGSNTAREKATGAEHQRQKKSATPT
;
A
#
# COMPACT_ATOMS: atom_id res chain seq x y z
N MET A 1 3.70 -16.26 -11.75
CA MET A 1 4.45 -15.30 -10.92
C MET A 1 3.96 -15.31 -9.47
N LEU A 2 2.66 -15.12 -9.22
CA LEU A 2 2.06 -15.07 -7.88
C LEU A 2 2.38 -16.31 -7.00
N ASP A 3 2.34 -17.52 -7.57
CA ASP A 3 2.71 -18.76 -6.85
C ASP A 3 4.19 -18.81 -6.45
N GLN A 4 5.10 -18.20 -7.22
CA GLN A 4 6.51 -18.13 -6.87
C GLN A 4 6.75 -17.13 -5.74
N THR A 5 6.02 -16.01 -5.73
CA THR A 5 6.08 -15.02 -4.65
C THR A 5 5.49 -15.55 -3.35
N ILE A 6 4.35 -16.26 -3.43
CA ILE A 6 3.75 -16.96 -2.29
C ILE A 6 4.76 -17.96 -1.72
N ARG A 7 5.34 -18.85 -2.53
CA ARG A 7 6.33 -19.85 -2.08
C ARG A 7 7.59 -19.24 -1.45
N LYS A 8 7.99 -18.02 -1.86
CA LYS A 8 9.13 -17.31 -1.27
C LYS A 8 8.81 -16.72 0.10
N LEU A 9 7.55 -16.35 0.36
CA LEU A 9 7.13 -15.65 1.58
C LEU A 9 6.45 -16.58 2.60
N GLY A 10 5.76 -17.62 2.16
CA GLY A 10 5.01 -18.53 3.03
C GLY A 10 4.62 -19.83 2.34
N ARG A 11 4.00 -20.74 3.10
CA ARG A 11 3.51 -22.02 2.56
C ARG A 11 2.13 -21.87 1.91
N ASN A 12 1.37 -20.84 2.29
CA ASN A 12 0.06 -20.51 1.75
C ASN A 12 -0.09 -18.99 1.55
N ALA A 13 -1.18 -18.58 0.89
CA ALA A 13 -1.43 -17.17 0.55
C ALA A 13 -1.62 -16.29 1.80
N ASP A 14 -2.29 -16.78 2.84
CA ASP A 14 -2.57 -16.02 4.07
C ASP A 14 -1.29 -15.78 4.89
N GLU A 15 -0.41 -16.77 5.00
CA GLU A 15 0.90 -16.67 5.64
C GLU A 15 1.81 -15.74 4.83
N ALA A 16 1.79 -15.83 3.50
CA ALA A 16 2.54 -14.96 2.63
C ALA A 16 2.08 -13.50 2.75
N LEU A 17 0.77 -13.25 2.82
CA LEU A 17 0.18 -11.93 3.05
C LEU A 17 0.55 -11.38 4.43
N LYS A 18 0.36 -12.17 5.49
CA LYS A 18 0.73 -11.76 6.85
C LYS A 18 2.20 -11.38 6.95
N ARG A 19 3.08 -12.19 6.36
CA ARG A 19 4.53 -11.93 6.36
C ARG A 19 4.89 -10.73 5.49
N ALA A 20 4.22 -10.55 4.34
CA ALA A 20 4.39 -9.36 3.51
C ALA A 20 4.00 -8.08 4.28
N THR A 21 2.89 -8.11 5.02
CA THR A 21 2.48 -6.99 5.87
C THR A 21 3.53 -6.70 6.93
N GLN A 22 4.06 -7.70 7.64
CA GLN A 22 5.09 -7.49 8.66
C GLN A 22 6.43 -6.96 8.10
N LEU A 23 6.78 -7.33 6.87
CA LEU A 23 7.98 -6.86 6.16
C LEU A 23 7.88 -5.40 5.71
N LEU A 24 6.66 -4.85 5.60
CA LEU A 24 6.40 -3.51 5.05
C LEU A 24 5.85 -2.55 6.11
N SER A 25 5.19 -3.08 7.15
CA SER A 25 4.68 -2.31 8.29
C SER A 25 5.81 -1.86 9.20
N ARG A 26 5.78 -0.58 9.57
CA ARG A 26 6.71 0.00 10.55
C ARG A 26 6.42 -0.55 11.94
N ALA A 27 7.46 -0.84 12.71
CA ALA A 27 7.29 -1.20 14.11
C ALA A 27 6.80 0.02 14.91
N GLU A 28 5.89 -0.22 15.85
CA GLU A 28 5.41 0.82 16.75
C GLU A 28 6.46 1.18 17.79
N GLU A 29 6.38 2.40 18.34
CA GLU A 29 7.29 2.87 19.38
C GLU A 29 7.30 1.95 20.60
N LEU A 30 6.11 1.51 21.04
CA LEU A 30 5.98 0.58 22.16
C LEU A 30 6.61 -0.80 21.88
N GLU A 31 6.60 -1.26 20.62
CA GLU A 31 7.22 -2.53 20.23
C GLU A 31 8.74 -2.43 20.28
N ILE A 32 9.31 -1.33 19.75
CA ILE A 32 10.75 -1.05 19.80
C ILE A 32 11.22 -0.94 21.26
N GLU A 33 10.50 -0.18 22.09
CA GLU A 33 10.83 -0.04 23.49
C GLU A 33 10.76 -1.37 24.24
N ARG A 34 9.73 -2.18 24.00
CA ARG A 34 9.58 -3.50 24.61
C ARG A 34 10.71 -4.43 24.21
N ALA A 35 11.10 -4.47 22.94
CA ALA A 35 12.21 -5.29 22.46
C ALA A 35 13.53 -4.91 23.15
N ILE A 36 13.84 -3.61 23.23
CA ILE A 36 15.06 -3.11 23.87
C ILE A 36 15.05 -3.36 25.38
N ARG A 37 13.93 -3.08 26.08
CA ARG A 37 13.80 -3.38 27.51
C ARG A 37 13.98 -4.87 27.79
N THR A 38 13.40 -5.72 26.95
CA THR A 38 13.51 -7.18 27.11
C THR A 38 14.95 -7.63 26.88
N LEU A 39 15.61 -7.13 25.85
CA LEU A 39 17.01 -7.41 25.56
C LEU A 39 17.91 -6.95 26.73
N GLN A 40 17.67 -5.76 27.26
CA GLN A 40 18.35 -5.21 28.42
C GLN A 40 18.10 -6.04 29.68
N VAL A 41 16.91 -6.56 29.89
CA VAL A 41 16.62 -7.46 31.00
C VAL A 41 17.35 -8.79 30.84
N ILE A 42 17.39 -9.38 29.64
CA ILE A 42 18.06 -10.67 29.39
C ILE A 42 19.58 -10.52 29.56
N LYS A 43 20.17 -9.55 28.86
CA LYS A 43 21.60 -9.26 28.89
C LYS A 43 22.02 -8.75 30.27
N GLY A 44 21.23 -7.85 30.85
CA GLY A 44 21.42 -7.26 32.17
C GLY A 44 21.26 -8.23 33.34
N LYS A 45 20.26 -9.13 33.34
CA LYS A 45 20.16 -10.20 34.36
C LYS A 45 21.34 -11.15 34.29
N THR A 46 21.81 -11.48 33.09
CA THR A 46 22.99 -12.33 32.90
C THR A 46 24.24 -11.63 33.41
N TYR A 47 24.38 -10.33 33.13
CA TYR A 47 25.45 -9.47 33.63
C TYR A 47 25.44 -9.31 35.15
N ALA A 48 24.29 -8.99 35.76
CA ALA A 48 24.15 -8.84 37.20
C ALA A 48 24.37 -10.16 37.96
N LYS A 49 23.94 -11.31 37.42
CA LYS A 49 24.25 -12.63 38.00
C LYS A 49 25.74 -12.95 37.94
N ALA A 50 26.43 -12.59 36.85
CA ALA A 50 27.88 -12.76 36.73
C ALA A 50 28.65 -11.84 37.69
N LEU A 51 28.26 -10.56 37.78
CA LEU A 51 28.84 -9.60 38.73
C LEU A 51 28.58 -9.97 40.20
N LEU A 52 27.38 -10.46 40.53
CA LEU A 52 27.05 -10.98 41.86
C LEU A 52 28.00 -12.11 42.27
N LYS A 53 28.34 -13.00 41.34
CA LYS A 53 29.27 -14.11 41.57
C LYS A 53 30.70 -13.64 41.82
N GLU A 54 31.12 -12.53 41.20
CA GLU A 54 32.49 -12.00 41.37
C GLU A 54 32.64 -11.01 42.54
N ASN A 55 31.64 -10.14 42.80
CA ASN A 55 31.83 -8.94 43.63
C ASN A 55 30.76 -8.71 44.71
N GLY A 56 29.76 -9.57 44.87
CA GLY A 56 28.79 -9.52 45.99
C GLY A 56 27.91 -8.27 46.11
N LYS A 57 27.96 -7.32 45.16
CA LYS A 57 27.10 -6.11 45.14
C LYS A 57 26.20 -6.08 43.91
N VAL A 58 24.91 -5.82 44.13
CA VAL A 58 23.91 -5.62 43.07
C VAL A 58 23.76 -4.13 42.81
N LEU A 59 24.14 -3.68 41.62
CA LEU A 59 23.72 -2.37 41.11
C LEU A 59 22.34 -2.54 40.47
N ASN A 60 21.31 -2.27 41.28
CA ASN A 60 19.93 -2.18 40.81
C ASN A 60 19.69 -0.79 40.22
N GLU A 61 19.93 -0.63 38.92
CA GLU A 61 19.30 0.40 38.10
C GLU A 61 19.65 0.17 36.63
N PHE A 62 18.86 -0.67 35.95
CA PHE A 62 18.96 -0.84 34.50
C PHE A 62 18.30 0.36 33.82
N SER A 63 19.09 1.39 33.50
CA SER A 63 18.64 2.57 32.76
C SER A 63 18.26 2.20 31.32
N PHE A 64 17.00 2.43 30.94
CA PHE A 64 16.50 2.15 29.58
C PHE A 64 17.34 2.86 28.51
N ASP A 65 17.83 2.13 27.51
CA ASP A 65 18.64 2.72 26.42
C ASP A 65 17.75 3.45 25.39
N ILE A 66 17.49 4.72 25.70
CA ILE A 66 16.74 5.66 24.85
C ILE A 66 17.47 5.88 23.50
N GLY A 67 18.80 5.75 23.47
CA GLY A 67 19.63 6.04 22.30
C GLY A 67 19.42 5.03 21.17
N ILE A 68 19.33 3.75 21.51
CA ILE A 68 19.05 2.67 20.55
C ILE A 68 17.61 2.77 20.05
N SER A 69 16.65 3.04 20.95
CA SER A 69 15.24 3.19 20.59
C SER A 69 15.03 4.31 19.56
N LEU A 70 15.58 5.49 19.84
CA LEU A 70 15.51 6.63 18.93
C LEU A 70 16.20 6.34 17.58
N MET A 71 17.29 5.59 17.59
CA MET A 71 18.02 5.22 16.37
C MET A 71 17.17 4.29 15.49
N LEU A 72 16.59 3.23 16.05
CA LEU A 72 15.75 2.28 15.31
C LEU A 72 14.48 2.97 14.77
N LYS A 73 13.88 3.85 15.58
CA LYS A 73 12.74 4.69 15.17
C LYS A 73 13.09 5.60 13.98
N LYS A 74 14.21 6.33 14.06
CA LYS A 74 14.69 7.18 12.95
C LYS A 74 15.01 6.36 11.70
N GLY A 75 15.52 5.14 11.88
CA GLY A 75 15.79 4.18 10.81
C GLY A 75 14.54 3.61 10.12
N ARG A 76 13.34 3.92 10.64
CA ARG A 76 12.05 3.37 10.18
C ARG A 76 12.09 1.84 10.11
N ILE A 77 12.49 1.22 11.21
CA ILE A 77 12.53 -0.24 11.31
C ILE A 77 11.13 -0.85 11.08
N THR A 78 11.06 -1.91 10.28
CA THR A 78 9.82 -2.68 10.09
C THR A 78 9.65 -3.72 11.20
N GLN A 79 8.45 -4.28 11.36
CA GLN A 79 8.20 -5.31 12.38
C GLN A 79 9.10 -6.53 12.18
N ALA A 80 9.19 -7.02 10.94
CA ALA A 80 10.06 -8.16 10.61
C ALA A 80 11.55 -7.84 10.83
N GLU A 81 11.98 -6.60 10.56
CA GLU A 81 13.34 -6.16 10.87
C GLU A 81 13.59 -6.11 12.38
N LEU A 82 12.61 -5.65 13.18
CA LEU A 82 12.72 -5.57 14.63
C LEU A 82 12.82 -6.95 15.29
N ASP A 83 11.99 -7.90 14.86
CA ASP A 83 12.01 -9.27 15.38
C ASP A 83 13.36 -9.94 15.11
N LEU A 84 13.85 -9.83 13.87
CA LEU A 84 15.15 -10.39 13.50
C LEU A 84 16.30 -9.64 14.20
N TRP A 85 16.15 -8.33 14.43
CA TRP A 85 17.13 -7.54 15.18
C TRP A 85 17.23 -7.98 16.62
N TYR A 86 16.08 -8.21 17.25
CA TYR A 86 16.03 -8.74 18.60
C TYR A 86 16.68 -10.12 18.70
N GLU A 87 16.34 -11.05 17.79
CA GLU A 87 16.92 -12.40 17.78
C GLU A 87 18.45 -12.39 17.57
N GLU A 88 18.95 -11.63 16.61
CA GLU A 88 20.37 -11.58 16.30
C GLU A 88 21.14 -10.82 17.40
N ALA A 89 20.53 -9.80 18.02
CA ALA A 89 21.10 -9.11 19.17
C ALA A 89 21.15 -10.01 20.42
N GLU A 90 20.16 -10.90 20.59
CA GLU A 90 20.20 -11.93 21.61
C GLU A 90 21.33 -12.93 21.37
N LYS A 91 21.51 -13.40 20.12
CA LYS A 91 22.51 -14.41 19.74
C LYS A 91 23.94 -13.89 19.72
N LYS A 92 24.19 -12.61 19.40
CA LYS A 92 25.55 -12.05 19.42
C LYS A 92 26.17 -12.16 20.82
N ARG A 93 27.19 -13.02 20.92
CA ARG A 93 28.24 -12.98 21.94
C ARG A 93 29.24 -11.93 21.48
N PHE A 94 29.42 -10.88 22.26
CA PHE A 94 30.64 -10.09 22.15
C PHE A 94 31.76 -10.96 22.74
N GLU A 95 32.73 -11.33 21.92
CA GLU A 95 33.78 -12.28 22.26
C GLU A 95 34.56 -11.79 23.50
N GLY A 96 34.75 -12.67 24.50
CA GLY A 96 35.79 -12.46 25.52
C GLY A 96 35.43 -12.83 26.96
N HIS A 97 34.24 -12.50 27.47
CA HIS A 97 33.90 -12.76 28.87
C HIS A 97 32.43 -13.18 29.05
N ILE A 98 32.12 -13.84 30.16
CA ILE A 98 30.77 -14.24 30.62
C ILE A 98 29.75 -13.09 30.70
N PHE A 99 30.18 -11.86 30.42
CA PHE A 99 29.38 -10.65 30.30
C PHE A 99 28.91 -10.49 28.86
N GLN A 100 27.59 -10.42 28.64
CA GLN A 100 27.04 -9.98 27.36
C GLN A 100 26.63 -8.51 27.52
N PRO A 101 27.45 -7.53 27.12
CA PRO A 101 27.03 -6.14 27.13
C PRO A 101 25.86 -5.95 26.16
N LEU A 102 25.01 -4.98 26.45
CA LEU A 102 24.09 -4.46 25.44
C LEU A 102 24.90 -3.98 24.24
N PRO A 103 24.41 -4.16 23.00
CA PRO A 103 25.06 -3.58 21.84
C PRO A 103 25.14 -2.07 22.04
N ASP A 104 26.31 -1.49 21.77
CA ASP A 104 26.40 -0.04 21.72
C ASP A 104 25.59 0.50 20.53
N LYS A 105 25.45 1.82 20.43
CA LYS A 105 24.65 2.44 19.37
C LYS A 105 25.21 2.13 17.96
N ALA A 106 26.52 1.96 17.82
CA ALA A 106 27.16 1.69 16.54
C ALA A 106 26.94 0.23 16.11
N ASP A 107 27.09 -0.71 17.04
CA ASP A 107 26.82 -2.13 16.87
C ASP A 107 25.35 -2.40 16.59
N ALA A 108 24.45 -1.72 17.31
CA ALA A 108 23.01 -1.79 17.09
C ALA A 108 22.64 -1.31 15.68
N TRP A 109 23.31 -0.26 15.18
CA TRP A 109 23.12 0.24 13.82
C TRP A 109 23.69 -0.70 12.76
N ALA A 110 24.89 -1.22 12.98
CA ALA A 110 25.51 -2.19 12.07
C ALA A 110 24.65 -3.46 11.95
N LEU A 111 24.11 -3.93 13.08
CA LEU A 111 23.20 -5.07 13.12
C LEU A 111 21.91 -4.79 12.35
N PHE A 112 21.32 -3.60 12.55
CA PHE A 112 20.15 -3.17 11.81
C PHE A 112 20.39 -3.12 10.29
N GLN A 113 21.51 -2.57 9.84
CA GLN A 113 21.87 -2.53 8.42
C GLN A 113 22.07 -3.94 7.84
N HIS A 114 22.71 -4.84 8.59
CA HIS A 114 22.87 -6.23 8.19
C HIS A 114 21.51 -6.92 7.95
N ILE A 115 20.57 -6.71 8.87
CA ILE A 115 19.23 -7.29 8.80
C ILE A 115 18.42 -6.72 7.64
N ARG A 116 18.48 -5.41 7.45
CA ARG A 116 17.84 -4.73 6.33
C ARG A 116 18.32 -5.29 4.99
N ASN A 117 19.62 -5.53 4.84
CA ASN A 117 20.17 -6.15 3.64
C ASN A 117 19.70 -7.59 3.46
N LYS A 118 19.59 -8.36 4.56
CA LYS A 118 19.10 -9.75 4.54
C LYS A 118 17.61 -9.86 4.17
N LEU A 119 16.79 -8.91 4.62
CA LEU A 119 15.35 -8.90 4.36
C LEU A 119 14.96 -8.19 3.06
N SER A 120 15.83 -7.36 2.48
CA SER A 120 15.56 -6.60 1.26
C SER A 120 14.96 -7.44 0.11
N PRO A 121 15.51 -8.62 -0.25
CA PRO A 121 14.91 -9.45 -1.30
C PRO A 121 13.48 -9.94 -0.97
N LEU A 122 13.18 -10.17 0.31
CA LEU A 122 11.86 -10.56 0.78
C LEU A 122 10.90 -9.36 0.81
N SER A 123 11.39 -8.17 1.13
CA SER A 123 10.59 -6.93 1.07
C SER A 123 10.16 -6.60 -0.37
N PHE A 124 11.03 -6.81 -1.37
CA PHE A 124 10.63 -6.66 -2.78
C PHE A 124 9.55 -7.67 -3.17
N ALA A 125 9.71 -8.95 -2.80
CA ALA A 125 8.70 -9.97 -3.03
C ALA A 125 7.37 -9.66 -2.32
N ALA A 126 7.43 -9.08 -1.12
CA ALA A 126 6.25 -8.66 -0.36
C ALA A 126 5.50 -7.52 -1.06
N GLN A 127 6.22 -6.53 -1.59
CA GLN A 127 5.62 -5.43 -2.36
C GLN A 127 4.92 -5.94 -3.61
N ASP A 128 5.60 -6.81 -4.38
CA ASP A 128 5.02 -7.42 -5.58
C ASP A 128 3.73 -8.19 -5.27
N LEU A 129 3.71 -8.91 -4.14
CA LEU A 129 2.54 -9.67 -3.71
C LEU A 129 1.37 -8.75 -3.34
N ILE A 130 1.61 -7.66 -2.61
CA ILE A 130 0.57 -6.68 -2.26
C ILE A 130 0.04 -5.98 -3.52
N ASP A 131 0.92 -5.57 -4.43
CA ASP A 131 0.52 -4.91 -5.69
C ASP A 131 -0.32 -5.83 -6.57
N LEU A 132 0.06 -7.11 -6.66
CA LEU A 132 -0.73 -8.13 -7.37
C LEU A 132 -2.07 -8.39 -6.69
N HIS A 133 -2.11 -8.46 -5.36
CA HIS A 133 -3.35 -8.64 -4.61
C HIS A 133 -4.29 -7.45 -4.78
N GLN A 134 -3.77 -6.21 -4.74
CA GLN A 134 -4.56 -5.01 -5.01
C GLN A 134 -5.11 -5.01 -6.44
N LYS A 135 -4.31 -5.41 -7.43
CA LYS A 135 -4.78 -5.56 -8.82
C LYS A 135 -5.89 -6.59 -8.99
N LEU A 136 -5.89 -7.66 -8.20
CA LEU A 136 -6.95 -8.68 -8.21
C LEU A 136 -8.22 -8.23 -7.48
N MET A 137 -8.09 -7.35 -6.48
CA MET A 137 -9.22 -6.76 -5.74
C MET A 137 -9.84 -5.57 -6.45
N LEU A 138 -9.11 -4.93 -7.38
CA LEU A 138 -9.70 -3.98 -8.30
C LEU A 138 -10.72 -4.71 -9.19
N PRO A 139 -11.92 -4.14 -9.40
CA PRO A 139 -12.87 -4.73 -10.33
C PRO A 139 -12.19 -4.88 -11.69
N PRO A 140 -12.38 -6.02 -12.39
CA PRO A 140 -11.82 -6.18 -13.72
C PRO A 140 -12.29 -5.02 -14.59
N SER A 141 -11.37 -4.42 -15.34
CA SER A 141 -11.59 -3.28 -16.26
C SER A 141 -12.57 -3.57 -17.41
N THR A 142 -13.37 -4.63 -17.31
CA THR A 142 -14.32 -5.12 -18.30
C THR A 142 -15.77 -5.02 -17.86
N SER A 143 -16.08 -4.62 -16.62
CA SER A 143 -17.47 -4.35 -16.25
C SER A 143 -17.88 -2.99 -16.82
N LYS A 144 -18.21 -2.96 -18.12
CA LYS A 144 -18.87 -1.83 -18.77
C LYS A 144 -19.99 -1.34 -17.86
N ILE A 145 -20.05 -0.05 -17.59
CA ILE A 145 -21.12 0.52 -16.75
C ILE A 145 -22.48 0.11 -17.32
N THR A 146 -23.26 -0.62 -16.53
CA THR A 146 -24.61 -1.03 -16.93
C THR A 146 -25.54 0.18 -17.00
N ARG A 147 -26.56 0.14 -17.86
CA ARG A 147 -27.57 1.20 -17.96
C ARG A 147 -28.19 1.55 -16.59
N LYS A 148 -28.40 0.55 -15.72
CA LYS A 148 -28.94 0.77 -14.36
C LYS A 148 -27.96 1.56 -13.49
N ALA A 149 -26.68 1.15 -13.49
CA ALA A 149 -25.64 1.86 -12.73
C ALA A 149 -25.44 3.30 -13.23
N ALA A 150 -25.47 3.51 -14.55
CA ALA A 150 -25.39 4.84 -15.17
C ALA A 150 -26.53 5.76 -14.70
N LYS A 151 -27.77 5.27 -14.66
CA LYS A 151 -28.92 6.06 -14.14
C LYS A 151 -28.72 6.43 -12.67
N THR A 152 -28.40 5.43 -11.84
CA THR A 152 -28.20 5.64 -10.40
C THR A 152 -27.07 6.63 -10.13
N ALA A 153 -25.96 6.58 -10.87
CA ALA A 153 -24.85 7.52 -10.71
C ALA A 153 -25.27 8.98 -11.00
N LEU A 154 -26.12 9.20 -12.00
CA LEU A 154 -26.65 10.53 -12.32
C LEU A 154 -27.67 11.00 -11.29
N GLU A 155 -28.59 10.13 -10.87
CA GLU A 155 -29.61 10.43 -9.85
C GLU A 155 -28.99 10.79 -8.50
N LEU A 156 -27.89 10.11 -8.12
CA LEU A 156 -27.16 10.36 -6.88
C LEU A 156 -26.13 11.49 -6.98
N GLY A 157 -26.03 12.19 -8.13
CA GLY A 157 -25.09 13.30 -8.31
C GLY A 157 -23.61 12.89 -8.27
N MET A 158 -23.29 11.63 -8.57
CA MET A 158 -21.92 11.09 -8.48
C MET A 158 -21.02 11.51 -9.65
N TRP A 159 -21.51 12.33 -10.57
CA TRP A 159 -20.84 12.71 -11.81
C TRP A 159 -19.40 13.22 -11.63
N ASN A 160 -19.19 14.06 -10.61
CA ASN A 160 -17.88 14.65 -10.32
C ASN A 160 -16.87 13.66 -9.73
N LEU A 161 -17.33 12.51 -9.23
CA LEU A 161 -16.49 11.44 -8.69
C LEU A 161 -15.96 10.50 -9.77
N LEU A 162 -16.53 10.56 -10.98
CA LEU A 162 -16.15 9.72 -12.11
C LEU A 162 -14.94 10.30 -12.85
N ASN A 163 -14.02 9.42 -13.24
CA ASN A 163 -12.93 9.78 -14.16
C ASN A 163 -13.45 9.92 -15.60
N LYS A 164 -12.61 10.42 -16.52
CA LYS A 164 -13.02 10.71 -17.91
C LYS A 164 -13.58 9.47 -18.63
N GLU A 165 -12.90 8.33 -18.51
CA GLU A 165 -13.30 7.07 -19.15
C GLU A 165 -14.66 6.58 -18.62
N GLN A 166 -14.87 6.64 -17.31
CA GLN A 166 -16.14 6.29 -16.67
C GLN A 166 -17.29 7.22 -17.09
N ARG A 167 -17.03 8.53 -17.25
CA ARG A 167 -18.05 9.46 -17.75
C ARG A 167 -18.45 9.16 -19.18
N GLU A 168 -17.49 8.82 -20.04
CA GLU A 168 -17.74 8.36 -21.41
C GLU A 168 -18.60 7.09 -21.41
N GLU A 169 -18.27 6.12 -20.56
CA GLU A 169 -19.09 4.91 -20.39
C GLU A 169 -20.51 5.20 -19.91
N VAL A 170 -20.70 6.08 -18.91
CA VAL A 170 -22.05 6.47 -18.44
C VAL A 170 -22.86 7.12 -19.57
N ILE A 171 -22.26 8.02 -20.35
CA ILE A 171 -22.94 8.69 -21.46
C ILE A 171 -23.33 7.69 -22.54
N LEU A 172 -22.46 6.75 -22.89
CA LEU A 172 -22.73 5.75 -23.93
C LEU A 172 -23.69 4.64 -23.45
N ALA A 173 -23.77 4.36 -22.15
CA ALA A 173 -24.69 3.38 -21.57
C ALA A 173 -26.17 3.83 -21.65
N LEU A 174 -26.43 5.14 -21.59
CA LEU A 174 -27.77 5.73 -21.59
C LEU A 174 -28.26 6.07 -23.00
N ASP A 175 -29.57 6.24 -23.16
CA ASP A 175 -30.12 6.81 -24.40
C ASP A 175 -30.06 8.34 -24.36
N TRP A 176 -29.99 8.99 -25.53
CA TRP A 176 -29.85 10.45 -25.61
C TRP A 176 -30.93 11.23 -24.83
N ASN A 177 -32.15 10.68 -24.76
CA ASN A 177 -33.26 11.28 -24.03
C ASN A 177 -33.16 11.11 -22.51
N GLU A 178 -32.35 10.16 -22.02
CA GLU A 178 -32.13 9.89 -20.60
C GLU A 178 -31.02 10.76 -20.00
N LEU A 179 -30.20 11.38 -20.85
CA LEU A 179 -29.10 12.23 -20.42
C LEU A 179 -29.58 13.62 -20.00
N PRO A 180 -29.22 14.09 -18.78
CA PRO A 180 -29.48 15.46 -18.38
C PRO A 180 -28.68 16.45 -19.23
N ARG A 181 -29.17 17.69 -19.31
CA ARG A 181 -28.60 18.75 -20.16
C ARG A 181 -27.10 19.00 -19.95
N PRO A 182 -26.56 19.02 -18.71
CA PRO A 182 -25.11 19.21 -18.49
C PRO A 182 -24.27 18.12 -19.16
N GLN A 183 -24.67 16.86 -19.05
CA GLN A 183 -23.94 15.72 -19.63
C GLN A 183 -24.04 15.70 -21.16
N LYS A 184 -25.16 16.16 -21.74
CA LYS A 184 -25.28 16.36 -23.19
C LYS A 184 -24.28 17.40 -23.72
N LEU A 185 -24.06 18.48 -22.96
CA LEU A 185 -23.09 19.52 -23.32
C LEU A 185 -21.65 19.03 -23.15
N GLU A 186 -21.38 18.26 -22.10
CA GLU A 186 -20.07 17.64 -21.90
C GLU A 186 -19.74 16.67 -23.03
N PHE A 187 -20.69 15.83 -23.45
CA PHE A 187 -20.53 14.97 -24.63
C PHE A 187 -20.22 15.78 -25.90
N PHE A 188 -20.97 16.87 -26.15
CA PHE A 188 -20.69 17.74 -27.28
C PHE A 188 -19.26 18.31 -27.25
N SER A 189 -18.74 18.66 -26.06
CA SER A 189 -17.38 19.18 -25.92
C SER A 189 -16.30 18.18 -26.34
N TRP A 190 -16.56 16.88 -26.20
CA TRP A 190 -15.63 15.80 -26.54
C TRP A 190 -15.60 15.46 -28.03
N LEU A 191 -16.57 15.93 -28.81
CA LEU A 191 -16.61 15.70 -30.24
C LEU A 191 -15.41 16.38 -30.93
N PRO A 192 -14.87 15.77 -32.01
CA PRO A 192 -13.82 16.40 -32.81
C PRO A 192 -14.24 17.78 -33.33
N GLU A 193 -13.30 18.72 -33.42
CA GLU A 193 -13.57 20.11 -33.87
C GLU A 193 -14.29 20.17 -35.23
N ALA A 194 -13.91 19.29 -36.16
CA ALA A 194 -14.57 19.19 -37.46
C ALA A 194 -16.06 18.83 -37.37
N THR A 195 -16.44 18.00 -36.40
CA THR A 195 -17.83 17.61 -36.15
C THR A 195 -18.59 18.72 -35.42
N LYS A 196 -17.96 19.36 -34.43
CA LYS A 196 -18.54 20.50 -33.71
C LYS A 196 -18.85 21.66 -34.65
N ALA A 197 -17.94 21.99 -35.56
CA ALA A 197 -18.13 23.04 -36.56
C ALA A 197 -19.36 22.78 -37.45
N LYS A 198 -19.53 21.53 -37.92
CA LYS A 198 -20.71 21.12 -38.71
C LYS A 198 -22.01 21.25 -37.94
N ILE A 199 -22.03 20.87 -36.67
CA ILE A 199 -23.21 20.97 -35.81
C ILE A 199 -23.53 22.44 -35.54
N LEU A 200 -22.54 23.26 -35.18
CA LEU A 200 -22.74 24.69 -34.86
C LEU A 200 -23.21 25.51 -36.08
N ALA A 201 -22.83 25.11 -37.29
CA ALA A 201 -23.30 25.70 -38.53
C ALA A 201 -24.82 25.53 -38.77
N LEU A 202 -25.49 24.62 -38.05
CA LEU A 202 -26.94 24.47 -38.12
C LEU A 202 -27.64 25.68 -37.47
N GLY A 203 -28.69 26.19 -38.12
CA GLY A 203 -29.35 27.44 -37.73
C GLY A 203 -30.28 27.37 -36.52
N SER A 204 -30.70 26.18 -36.07
CA SER A 204 -31.63 26.03 -34.94
C SER A 204 -31.07 25.15 -33.83
N ASN A 205 -31.39 25.49 -32.58
CA ASN A 205 -30.99 24.72 -31.40
C ASN A 205 -31.53 23.29 -31.44
N THR A 206 -32.73 23.08 -31.98
CA THR A 206 -33.32 21.75 -32.16
C THR A 206 -32.58 20.92 -33.21
N ALA A 207 -32.14 21.54 -34.31
CA ALA A 207 -31.32 20.86 -35.31
C ALA A 207 -29.94 20.49 -34.74
N ARG A 208 -29.33 21.38 -33.94
CA ARG A 208 -28.07 21.13 -33.23
C ARG A 208 -28.19 19.95 -32.27
N GLU A 209 -29.22 19.94 -31.43
CA GLU A 209 -29.44 18.85 -30.47
C GLU A 209 -29.68 17.51 -31.19
N LYS A 210 -30.46 17.50 -32.27
CA LYS A 210 -30.70 16.30 -33.08
C LYS A 210 -29.42 15.79 -33.74
N ALA A 211 -28.56 16.68 -34.23
CA ALA A 211 -27.28 16.31 -34.83
C ALA A 211 -26.30 15.76 -33.80
N THR A 212 -26.20 16.38 -32.61
CA THR A 212 -25.38 15.85 -31.50
C THR A 212 -25.89 14.48 -31.03
N GLY A 213 -27.21 14.31 -30.93
CA GLY A 213 -27.82 13.02 -30.60
C GLY A 213 -27.57 11.93 -31.65
N ALA A 214 -27.48 12.29 -32.94
CA ALA A 214 -27.12 11.36 -34.00
C ALA A 214 -25.66 10.85 -33.88
N GLU A 215 -24.72 11.74 -33.51
CA GLU A 215 -23.33 11.35 -33.25
C GLU A 215 -23.20 10.49 -31.98
N HIS A 216 -23.99 10.76 -30.94
CA HIS A 216 -24.07 9.89 -29.75
C HIS A 216 -24.50 8.46 -30.13
N GLN A 217 -25.56 8.33 -30.93
CA GLN A 217 -26.03 7.03 -31.41
C GLN A 217 -25.00 6.31 -32.29
N ARG A 218 -24.25 7.06 -33.11
CA ARG A 218 -23.17 6.51 -33.93
C ARG A 218 -22.06 5.92 -33.06
N GLN A 219 -21.60 6.65 -32.04
CA GLN A 219 -20.55 6.20 -31.13
C GLN A 219 -21.00 5.02 -30.25
N LYS A 220 -22.25 5.03 -29.79
CA LYS A 220 -22.86 3.92 -29.04
C LYS A 220 -22.89 2.62 -29.85
N LYS A 221 -23.22 2.71 -31.14
CA LYS A 221 -23.19 1.56 -32.06
C LYS A 221 -21.77 1.02 -32.30
N SER A 222 -20.76 1.89 -32.42
CA SER A 222 -19.37 1.43 -32.52
C SER A 222 -18.81 0.83 -31.22
N ALA A 223 -19.33 1.23 -30.06
CA ALA A 223 -18.90 0.74 -28.75
C ALA A 223 -19.53 -0.62 -28.35
N THR A 224 -20.52 -1.09 -29.10
CA THR A 224 -21.23 -2.36 -28.86
C THR A 224 -20.93 -3.31 -30.04
N PRO A 225 -19.82 -4.07 -30.03
CA PRO A 225 -19.62 -5.11 -31.03
C PRO A 225 -20.73 -6.16 -30.88
N THR A 226 -21.28 -6.57 -32.01
CA THR A 226 -22.28 -7.64 -32.12
C THR A 226 -21.65 -8.99 -31.78
#